data_AF-A0A172UTF4-F1
#
_entry.id   AF-A0A172UTF4-F1
#
_cell.length_a   1.000
_cell.length_b   1.000
_cell.length_c   1.000
_cell.angle_alpha   90.00
_cell.angle_beta   90.00
_cell.angle_gamma   90.00
#
_symmetry.space_group_name_H-M   'P 1'
#
loop_
_entity.id
_entity.type
_entity.pdbx_description
1 polymer ?
#
loop_
_entity_poly.entity_id
_entity_poly.type
_entity_poly.pdbx_seq_one_letter_code
_entity_poly.pdbx_strand_id
1 'polypeptide(L)'
;MRFNPPPNWPPVPPGWTPPAGWHPDPSWPPPPTGWPLWVPDRNPGRRTAVILGAVVAVLLIAGAAVVTVAVTRDGQSAGTDGTPPPTTASALSDEDQIEKVVAQFEQAWNGQEYDNLRNLMCAEMRSDEQFSRANFAEMRDEMGTLSLTVTSIEVTGETADTVIENDGTDPDNIAFAYENGQWKWCEL
;
A
#
# COMPACT_ATOMS: atom_id res chain seq x y z
N MET A 1 -0.70 19.43 -13.16
CA MET A 1 -0.20 19.99 -11.90
C MET A 1 -1.10 19.46 -10.80
N ARG A 2 -0.54 18.82 -9.78
CA ARG A 2 -1.25 18.28 -8.62
C ARG A 2 -0.91 19.10 -7.37
N PHE A 3 -1.90 19.31 -6.50
CA PHE A 3 -1.69 19.91 -5.19
C PHE A 3 -1.09 18.87 -4.23
N ASN A 4 -0.06 19.26 -3.47
CA ASN A 4 0.67 18.40 -2.54
C ASN A 4 0.70 19.07 -1.15
N PRO A 5 -0.35 18.91 -0.32
CA PRO A 5 -0.39 19.51 1.00
C PRO A 5 0.70 18.90 1.90
N PRO A 6 1.38 19.69 2.74
CA PRO A 6 2.32 19.16 3.70
C PRO A 6 1.59 18.38 4.82
N PRO A 7 2.27 17.45 5.51
CA PRO A 7 1.64 16.58 6.52
C PRO A 7 1.02 17.32 7.72
N ASN A 8 1.41 18.57 7.95
CA ASN A 8 0.92 19.43 9.03
C ASN A 8 -0.33 20.25 8.65
N TRP A 9 -0.86 20.09 7.43
CA TRP A 9 -2.09 20.75 6.97
C TRP A 9 -3.29 19.82 7.11
N PRO A 10 -4.51 20.38 7.20
CA PRO A 10 -5.71 19.55 7.15
C PRO A 10 -5.77 18.77 5.82
N PRO A 11 -6.25 17.50 5.85
CA PRO A 11 -6.41 16.71 4.64
C PRO A 11 -7.42 17.41 3.72
N VAL A 12 -7.07 17.54 2.44
CA VAL A 12 -7.98 18.06 1.41
C VAL A 12 -8.66 16.90 0.70
N PRO A 13 -9.89 17.10 0.16
CA PRO A 13 -10.55 16.06 -0.63
C PRO A 13 -9.72 15.63 -1.85
N PRO A 14 -9.77 14.35 -2.26
CA PRO A 14 -9.14 13.88 -3.49
C PRO A 14 -9.58 14.70 -4.71
N GLY A 15 -8.63 15.05 -5.58
CA GLY A 15 -8.88 15.88 -6.76
C GLY A 15 -9.15 17.36 -6.46
N TRP A 16 -9.10 17.79 -5.20
CA TRP A 16 -9.22 19.20 -4.86
C TRP A 16 -8.07 19.99 -5.50
N THR A 17 -8.44 20.96 -6.32
CA THR A 17 -7.54 21.95 -6.88
C THR A 17 -7.97 23.31 -6.38
N PRO A 18 -7.07 24.12 -5.80
CA PRO A 18 -7.46 25.43 -5.33
C PRO A 18 -7.95 26.31 -6.49
N PRO A 19 -8.96 27.17 -6.25
CA PRO A 19 -9.38 28.16 -7.23
C PRO A 19 -8.24 29.13 -7.57
N ALA A 20 -8.33 29.78 -8.73
CA ALA A 20 -7.37 30.81 -9.13
C ALA A 20 -7.29 31.92 -8.06
N GLY A 21 -6.10 32.14 -7.49
CA GLY A 21 -5.86 33.14 -6.44
C GLY A 21 -5.97 32.64 -5.00
N TRP A 22 -6.14 31.33 -4.79
CA TRP A 22 -6.14 30.73 -3.46
C TRP A 22 -4.81 30.95 -2.71
N HIS A 23 -4.92 31.18 -1.41
CA HIS A 23 -3.80 31.21 -0.47
C HIS A 23 -4.11 30.28 0.71
N PRO A 24 -3.09 29.68 1.35
CA PRO A 24 -3.27 28.90 2.56
C PRO A 24 -3.96 29.73 3.64
N ASP A 25 -4.85 29.12 4.40
CA ASP A 25 -5.49 29.80 5.52
C ASP A 25 -4.39 30.26 6.52
N PRO A 26 -4.40 31.51 7.00
CA PRO A 26 -3.41 32.01 7.95
C PRO A 26 -3.33 31.23 9.27
N SER A 27 -4.39 30.48 9.61
CA SER A 27 -4.41 29.59 10.77
C SER A 27 -3.62 28.29 10.58
N TRP A 28 -3.25 27.94 9.34
CA TRP A 28 -2.47 26.75 9.05
C TRP A 28 -0.98 26.98 9.36
N PRO A 29 -0.28 25.96 9.89
CA PRO A 29 1.15 26.07 10.12
C PRO A 29 1.87 26.29 8.78
N PRO A 30 2.98 27.06 8.74
CA PRO A 30 3.71 27.29 7.51
C PRO A 30 4.22 25.95 6.93
N PRO A 31 4.31 25.84 5.59
CA PRO A 31 4.89 24.67 4.97
C PRO A 31 6.39 24.59 5.31
N PRO A 32 6.97 23.38 5.31
CA PRO A 32 8.42 23.21 5.44
C PRO A 32 9.19 24.01 4.38
N THR A 33 10.40 24.46 4.74
CA THR A 33 11.27 25.20 3.81
C THR A 33 11.51 24.40 2.54
N GLY A 34 11.16 24.98 1.39
CA GLY A 34 11.35 24.35 0.07
C GLY A 34 10.25 23.36 -0.34
N TRP A 35 9.13 23.30 0.38
CA TRP A 35 8.04 22.38 0.05
C TRP A 35 7.36 22.71 -1.29
N PRO A 36 7.32 21.78 -2.26
CA PRO A 36 6.61 21.97 -3.52
C PRO A 36 5.11 21.70 -3.32
N LEU A 37 4.33 22.75 -3.06
CA LEU A 37 2.86 22.66 -3.01
C LEU A 37 2.25 22.26 -4.35
N TRP A 38 2.98 22.49 -5.44
CA TRP A 38 2.57 22.20 -6.80
C TRP A 38 3.59 21.28 -7.46
N VAL A 39 3.16 20.05 -7.75
CA VAL A 39 3.99 19.08 -8.47
C VAL A 39 3.44 18.88 -9.88
N PRO A 40 4.30 18.74 -10.90
CA PRO A 40 3.84 18.35 -12.24
C PRO A 40 3.14 17.00 -12.16
N ASP A 41 2.09 16.84 -12.98
CA ASP A 41 1.42 15.55 -13.12
C ASP A 41 2.41 14.60 -13.82
N ARG A 42 2.74 13.46 -13.22
CA ARG A 42 3.66 12.51 -13.85
C ARG A 42 2.89 11.77 -14.92
N ASN A 43 2.96 12.27 -16.14
CA ASN A 43 2.51 11.55 -17.34
C ASN A 43 3.27 10.21 -17.42
N PRO A 44 2.60 9.04 -17.37
CA PRO A 44 3.26 7.72 -17.34
C PRO A 44 3.97 7.31 -18.65
N GLY A 45 4.18 8.25 -19.58
CA GLY A 45 4.74 7.98 -20.90
C GLY A 45 6.24 8.27 -21.03
N ARG A 46 7.12 7.49 -20.40
CA ARG A 46 8.49 7.25 -20.91
C ARG A 46 9.19 6.08 -20.22
N ARG A 47 8.78 4.87 -20.57
CA ARG A 47 9.56 3.64 -20.32
C ARG A 47 10.88 3.72 -21.10
N THR A 48 11.99 3.92 -20.42
CA THR A 48 13.31 3.61 -20.96
C THR A 48 13.94 2.60 -20.02
N ALA A 49 13.76 1.33 -20.35
CA ALA A 49 14.39 0.21 -19.68
C ALA A 49 15.89 0.21 -19.99
N VAL A 50 16.73 0.24 -18.95
CA VAL A 50 18.10 -0.29 -19.00
C VAL A 50 18.38 -0.97 -17.65
N ILE A 51 18.34 -2.30 -17.69
CA ILE A 51 18.80 -3.26 -16.69
C ILE A 51 20.32 -3.14 -16.52
N LEU A 52 20.85 -3.46 -15.33
CA LEU A 52 22.18 -3.99 -14.94
C LEU A 52 22.52 -3.39 -13.55
N GLY A 53 22.52 -4.10 -12.42
CA GLY A 53 23.00 -5.44 -12.13
C GLY A 53 24.24 -5.35 -11.21
N ALA A 54 24.17 -5.93 -10.00
CA ALA A 54 25.21 -6.76 -9.34
C ALA A 54 25.32 -6.55 -7.81
N VAL A 55 24.85 -7.50 -6.98
CA VAL A 55 25.47 -8.73 -6.41
C VAL A 55 26.32 -8.52 -5.11
N VAL A 56 26.07 -9.41 -4.12
CA VAL A 56 26.99 -10.00 -3.09
C VAL A 56 26.95 -9.30 -1.71
N ALA A 57 26.81 -9.91 -0.51
CA ALA A 57 26.76 -11.29 0.00
C ALA A 57 26.21 -11.35 1.44
N VAL A 58 25.51 -12.45 1.74
CA VAL A 58 25.64 -13.40 2.88
C VAL A 58 26.25 -12.88 4.20
N LEU A 59 25.55 -13.08 5.32
CA LEU A 59 26.09 -13.75 6.51
C LEU A 59 25.00 -14.22 7.49
N LEU A 60 24.94 -15.55 7.65
CA LEU A 60 24.19 -16.29 8.66
C LEU A 60 24.77 -16.04 10.06
N ILE A 61 23.94 -15.67 11.05
CA ILE A 61 24.21 -16.01 12.45
C ILE A 61 22.91 -16.43 13.14
N ALA A 62 22.91 -17.70 13.57
CA ALA A 62 21.95 -18.32 14.46
C ALA A 62 21.92 -17.63 15.83
N GLY A 63 20.73 -17.46 16.40
CA GLY A 63 20.58 -16.98 17.77
C GLY A 63 19.16 -17.22 18.28
N ALA A 64 18.93 -18.40 18.85
CA ALA A 64 17.71 -18.72 19.55
C ALA A 64 17.50 -17.81 20.78
N ALA A 65 16.33 -17.20 20.89
CA ALA A 65 15.79 -16.72 22.15
C ALA A 65 14.27 -16.95 22.15
N VAL A 66 13.87 -18.03 22.81
CA VAL A 66 12.48 -18.30 23.17
C VAL A 66 12.06 -17.24 24.19
N VAL A 67 11.28 -16.26 23.76
CA VAL A 67 10.65 -15.30 24.67
C VAL A 67 9.23 -15.81 24.96
N THR A 68 9.07 -16.50 26.09
CA THR A 68 7.77 -16.76 26.70
C THR A 68 7.20 -15.45 27.24
N VAL A 69 6.36 -14.75 26.46
CA VAL A 69 5.53 -13.65 26.97
C VAL A 69 4.23 -14.26 27.49
N ALA A 70 4.13 -14.34 28.81
CA ALA A 70 2.88 -14.60 29.51
C ALA A 70 1.94 -13.40 29.30
N VAL A 71 0.91 -13.57 28.47
CA VAL A 71 -0.15 -12.58 28.30
C VAL A 71 -1.17 -12.80 29.42
N THR A 72 -1.05 -12.02 30.50
CA THR A 72 -2.16 -11.80 31.43
C THR A 72 -3.14 -10.84 30.77
N ARG A 73 -4.32 -11.34 30.40
CA ARG A 73 -5.50 -10.52 30.14
C ARG A 73 -6.33 -10.44 31.42
N ASP A 74 -6.52 -9.22 31.90
CA ASP A 74 -7.65 -8.70 32.71
C ASP A 74 -7.28 -7.21 32.93
N GLY A 75 -8.11 -6.17 32.79
CA GLY A 75 -9.52 -5.97 32.52
C GLY A 75 -9.80 -4.45 32.63
N GLN A 76 -10.69 -3.93 31.79
CA GLN A 76 -11.62 -2.76 31.93
C GLN A 76 -11.28 -1.62 32.92
N SER A 77 -11.28 -0.33 32.53
CA SER A 77 -12.42 0.60 32.28
C SER A 77 -11.91 2.01 32.66
N ALA A 78 -12.41 3.19 32.29
CA ALA A 78 -13.44 3.73 31.40
C ALA A 78 -13.16 5.26 31.30
N GLY A 79 -13.55 5.91 30.20
CA GLY A 79 -13.52 7.36 30.04
C GLY A 79 -14.55 7.80 28.99
N THR A 80 -15.44 8.70 29.37
CA THR A 80 -16.81 8.89 28.90
C THR A 80 -16.98 9.79 27.65
N ASP A 81 -18.14 9.59 27.01
CA ASP A 81 -18.99 10.58 26.31
C ASP A 81 -18.73 10.92 24.83
N GLY A 82 -19.72 10.56 24.00
CA GLY A 82 -19.84 10.94 22.60
C GLY A 82 -20.57 9.87 21.78
N THR A 83 -21.89 10.01 21.65
CA THR A 83 -22.80 9.25 20.78
C THR A 83 -22.15 8.59 19.54
N PRO A 84 -22.16 7.24 19.43
CA PRO A 84 -21.76 6.56 18.20
C PRO A 84 -22.93 6.48 17.18
N PRO A 85 -22.70 6.67 15.87
CA PRO A 85 -23.59 6.11 14.85
C PRO A 85 -23.51 4.57 14.87
N PRO A 86 -24.54 3.83 14.42
CA PRO A 86 -24.53 2.39 14.44
C PRO A 86 -23.60 1.81 13.36
N THR A 87 -22.85 0.77 13.73
CA THR A 87 -22.31 -0.31 12.85
C THR A 87 -21.15 0.13 11.94
N THR A 88 -19.88 -0.16 12.24
CA THR A 88 -19.29 -1.51 12.24
C THR A 88 -18.00 -1.52 13.05
N ALA A 89 -18.04 -2.03 14.29
CA ALA A 89 -16.83 -2.41 15.02
C ALA A 89 -16.81 -3.94 15.12
N SER A 90 -16.01 -4.61 14.27
CA SER A 90 -15.43 -5.97 14.47
C SER A 90 -14.77 -6.59 13.21
N ALA A 91 -14.73 -5.91 12.06
CA ALA A 91 -13.85 -6.28 10.95
C ALA A 91 -12.56 -5.43 11.06
N LEU A 92 -11.40 -5.96 10.67
CA LEU A 92 -10.17 -5.18 10.49
C LEU A 92 -10.48 -3.88 9.70
N SER A 93 -9.80 -2.77 9.99
CA SER A 93 -9.95 -1.54 9.23
C SER A 93 -9.64 -1.81 7.76
N ASP A 94 -10.23 -1.09 6.80
CA ASP A 94 -9.97 -1.35 5.37
C ASP A 94 -8.46 -1.27 5.05
N GLU A 95 -7.75 -0.36 5.72
CA GLU A 95 -6.30 -0.24 5.69
C GLU A 95 -5.60 -1.54 6.15
N ASP A 96 -5.96 -2.08 7.32
CA ASP A 96 -5.43 -3.35 7.83
C ASP A 96 -5.73 -4.52 6.88
N GLN A 97 -6.89 -4.52 6.22
CA GLN A 97 -7.26 -5.54 5.25
C GLN A 97 -6.41 -5.46 3.99
N ILE A 98 -6.14 -4.25 3.49
CA ILE A 98 -5.29 -4.01 2.32
C ILE A 98 -3.85 -4.41 2.62
N GLU A 99 -3.29 -3.99 3.76
CA GLU A 99 -1.95 -4.42 4.21
C GLU A 99 -1.85 -5.95 4.26
N LYS A 100 -2.89 -6.61 4.75
CA LYS A 100 -2.97 -8.07 4.77
C LYS A 100 -2.98 -8.68 3.37
N VAL A 101 -3.68 -8.09 2.41
CA VAL A 101 -3.68 -8.57 1.01
C VAL A 101 -2.29 -8.41 0.39
N VAL A 102 -1.59 -7.30 0.64
CA VAL A 102 -0.21 -7.09 0.20
C VAL A 102 0.72 -8.14 0.81
N ALA A 103 0.62 -8.38 2.11
CA ALA A 103 1.40 -9.42 2.78
C ALA A 103 1.09 -10.83 2.25
N GLN A 104 -0.18 -11.12 1.95
CA GLN A 104 -0.57 -12.38 1.32
C GLN A 104 -0.03 -12.52 -0.10
N PHE A 105 0.04 -11.43 -0.87
CA PHE A 105 0.62 -11.42 -2.20
C PHE A 105 2.12 -11.74 -2.15
N GLU A 106 2.86 -11.06 -1.28
CA GLU A 106 4.27 -11.33 -1.04
C GLU A 106 4.49 -12.79 -0.63
N GLN A 107 3.70 -13.28 0.33
CA GLN A 107 3.78 -14.66 0.80
C GLN A 107 3.52 -15.66 -0.33
N ALA A 108 2.49 -15.43 -1.15
CA ALA A 108 2.15 -16.29 -2.27
C ALA A 108 3.24 -16.29 -3.34
N TRP A 109 3.86 -15.14 -3.62
CA TRP A 109 5.00 -15.05 -4.53
C TRP A 109 6.23 -15.81 -3.99
N ASN A 110 6.59 -15.54 -2.74
CA ASN A 110 7.76 -16.13 -2.10
C ASN A 110 7.62 -17.65 -1.89
N GLY A 111 6.40 -18.10 -1.61
CA GLY A 111 6.02 -19.51 -1.48
C GLY A 111 5.68 -20.21 -2.80
N GLN A 112 5.74 -19.53 -3.95
CA GLN A 112 5.37 -20.05 -5.27
C GLN A 112 3.91 -20.56 -5.35
N GLU A 113 3.01 -19.98 -4.56
CA GLU A 113 1.57 -20.27 -4.55
C GLU A 113 0.82 -19.42 -5.59
N TYR A 114 1.13 -19.63 -6.88
CA TYR A 114 0.61 -18.80 -7.98
C TYR A 114 -0.93 -18.79 -8.09
N ASP A 115 -1.59 -19.85 -7.62
CA ASP A 115 -3.05 -19.90 -7.54
C ASP A 115 -3.62 -18.95 -6.50
N ASN A 116 -3.00 -18.92 -5.33
CA ASN A 116 -3.37 -18.01 -4.26
C ASN A 116 -3.09 -16.57 -4.70
N LEU A 117 -1.92 -16.33 -5.31
CA LEU A 117 -1.54 -15.03 -5.85
C LEU A 117 -2.57 -14.51 -6.87
N ARG A 118 -2.99 -15.35 -7.83
CA ARG A 118 -4.02 -14.99 -8.81
C ARG A 118 -5.37 -14.66 -8.13
N ASN A 119 -5.76 -15.39 -7.08
CA ASN A 119 -7.03 -15.13 -6.38
C ASN A 119 -7.08 -13.77 -5.68
N LEU A 120 -5.93 -13.23 -5.28
CA LEU A 120 -5.78 -11.88 -4.70
C LEU A 120 -5.92 -10.78 -5.76
N MET A 121 -5.89 -11.12 -7.05
CA MET A 121 -6.02 -10.19 -8.17
C MET A 121 -7.46 -10.13 -8.69
N CYS A 122 -7.81 -8.98 -9.26
CA CYS A 122 -9.09 -8.76 -9.93
C CYS A 122 -9.25 -9.68 -11.16
N ALA A 123 -10.50 -9.97 -11.52
CA ALA A 123 -10.82 -10.93 -12.58
C ALA A 123 -10.26 -10.51 -13.95
N GLU A 124 -10.21 -9.20 -14.19
CA GLU A 124 -9.68 -8.62 -15.41
C GLU A 124 -8.18 -8.88 -15.55
N MET A 125 -7.37 -8.51 -14.55
CA MET A 125 -5.92 -8.83 -14.54
C MET A 125 -5.67 -10.33 -14.63
N ARG A 126 -6.44 -11.17 -13.94
CA ARG A 126 -6.30 -12.62 -14.07
C ARG A 126 -6.50 -13.16 -15.48
N SER A 127 -7.22 -12.44 -16.33
CA SER A 127 -7.53 -12.85 -17.70
C SER A 127 -6.39 -12.56 -18.68
N ASP A 128 -5.43 -11.71 -18.31
CA ASP A 128 -4.24 -11.45 -19.12
C ASP A 128 -3.23 -12.62 -19.02
N GLU A 129 -2.59 -12.96 -20.15
CA GLU A 129 -1.60 -14.04 -20.21
C GLU A 129 -0.33 -13.71 -19.42
N GLN A 130 -0.01 -12.42 -19.26
CA GLN A 130 1.13 -11.97 -18.46
C GLN A 130 1.00 -12.35 -16.98
N PHE A 131 -0.22 -12.51 -16.48
CA PHE A 131 -0.47 -12.95 -15.11
C PHE A 131 -0.71 -14.46 -15.03
N SER A 132 -0.36 -15.24 -16.06
CA SER A 132 -0.48 -16.70 -16.04
C SER A 132 0.52 -17.34 -15.07
N ARG A 133 0.21 -18.55 -14.59
CA ARG A 133 1.09 -19.30 -13.66
C ARG A 133 2.48 -19.55 -14.26
N ALA A 134 2.54 -19.87 -15.55
CA ALA A 134 3.80 -20.12 -16.25
C ALA A 134 4.66 -18.86 -16.30
N ASN A 135 4.06 -17.70 -16.61
CA ASN A 135 4.77 -16.44 -16.63
C ASN A 135 5.23 -16.01 -15.23
N PHE A 136 4.39 -16.20 -14.20
CA PHE A 136 4.80 -15.94 -12.82
C PHE A 136 5.96 -16.82 -12.35
N ALA A 137 6.01 -18.08 -12.76
CA ALA A 137 7.13 -18.96 -12.45
C ALA A 137 8.42 -18.46 -13.10
N GLU A 138 8.37 -18.08 -14.38
CA GLU A 138 9.51 -17.50 -15.09
C GLU A 138 10.00 -16.20 -14.44
N MET A 139 9.07 -15.27 -14.17
CA MET A 139 9.40 -14.02 -13.48
C MET A 139 9.94 -14.26 -12.06
N ARG A 140 9.49 -15.30 -11.36
CA ARG A 140 9.99 -15.67 -10.03
C ARG A 140 11.41 -16.21 -10.08
N ASP A 141 11.74 -16.99 -11.11
CA ASP A 141 13.09 -17.48 -11.36
C ASP A 141 14.05 -16.32 -11.68
N GLU A 142 13.58 -15.30 -12.40
CA GLU A 142 14.39 -14.12 -12.74
C GLU A 142 14.49 -13.09 -11.60
N MET A 143 13.36 -12.69 -10.99
CA MET A 143 13.30 -11.58 -10.03
C MET A 143 13.59 -12.00 -8.57
N GLY A 144 13.50 -13.28 -8.24
CA GLY A 144 13.71 -13.71 -6.85
C GLY A 144 12.49 -13.50 -5.95
N THR A 145 12.70 -13.42 -4.65
CA THR A 145 11.63 -13.12 -3.66
C THR A 145 11.26 -11.64 -3.67
N LEU A 146 10.03 -11.31 -3.30
CA LEU A 146 9.59 -9.94 -3.05
C LEU A 146 9.68 -9.62 -1.55
N SER A 147 9.85 -8.35 -1.25
CA SER A 147 9.76 -7.77 0.10
C SER A 147 8.94 -6.49 0.00
N LEU A 148 7.62 -6.61 0.09
CA LEU A 148 6.68 -5.53 -0.16
C LEU A 148 6.39 -4.75 1.13
N THR A 149 6.60 -3.44 1.09
CA THR A 149 6.29 -2.53 2.20
C THR A 149 5.26 -1.52 1.75
N VAL A 150 4.14 -1.43 2.46
CA VAL A 150 3.13 -0.41 2.20
C VAL A 150 3.54 0.90 2.86
N THR A 151 3.61 1.97 2.08
CA THR A 151 4.04 3.30 2.55
C THR A 151 2.88 4.29 2.67
N SER A 152 1.84 4.10 1.86
CA SER A 152 0.65 4.94 1.88
C SER A 152 -0.56 4.16 1.38
N ILE A 153 -1.74 4.41 1.95
CA ILE A 153 -3.03 3.82 1.59
C ILE A 153 -4.06 4.96 1.59
N GLU A 154 -4.78 5.11 0.49
CA GLU A 154 -5.88 6.06 0.33
C GLU A 154 -7.15 5.29 -0.09
N VAL A 155 -8.06 5.06 0.85
CA VAL A 155 -9.32 4.33 0.58
C VAL A 155 -10.42 5.29 0.12
N THR A 156 -11.01 5.01 -1.03
CA THR A 156 -12.15 5.73 -1.60
C THR A 156 -13.35 4.78 -1.79
N GLY A 157 -14.09 4.55 -0.70
CA GLY A 157 -15.27 3.69 -0.73
C GLY A 157 -14.92 2.23 -1.00
N GLU A 158 -15.19 1.75 -2.21
CA GLU A 158 -14.93 0.36 -2.63
C GLU A 158 -13.62 0.23 -3.44
N THR A 159 -12.84 1.29 -3.58
CA THR A 159 -11.50 1.27 -4.20
C THR A 159 -10.47 1.86 -3.26
N ALA A 160 -9.20 1.55 -3.46
CA ALA A 160 -8.10 2.16 -2.72
C ALA A 160 -6.87 2.34 -3.61
N ASP A 161 -6.18 3.45 -3.44
CA ASP A 161 -4.90 3.74 -4.07
C ASP A 161 -3.81 3.55 -3.02
N THR A 162 -2.80 2.75 -3.32
CA THR A 162 -1.72 2.45 -2.38
C THR A 162 -0.36 2.70 -2.99
N VAL A 163 0.62 2.99 -2.16
CA VAL A 163 2.02 3.11 -2.57
C VAL A 163 2.80 2.00 -1.90
N ILE A 164 3.35 1.08 -2.69
CA ILE A 164 4.06 -0.11 -2.22
C ILE A 164 5.50 -0.05 -2.72
N GLU A 165 6.46 -0.20 -1.82
CA GLU A 165 7.89 -0.32 -2.13
C GLU A 165 8.31 -1.80 -2.13
N ASN A 166 9.20 -2.18 -3.04
CA ASN A 166 9.84 -3.50 -3.02
C ASN A 166 11.26 -3.35 -2.50
N ASP A 167 11.60 -4.04 -1.41
CA ASP A 167 12.88 -3.93 -0.69
C ASP A 167 13.17 -2.51 -0.16
N GLY A 168 12.12 -1.70 0.06
CA GLY A 168 12.26 -0.29 0.47
C GLY A 168 12.80 0.62 -0.64
N THR A 169 12.75 0.17 -1.89
CA THR A 169 13.03 0.96 -3.09
C THR A 169 11.84 0.89 -4.05
N ASP A 170 11.84 1.76 -5.05
CA ASP A 170 10.91 1.74 -6.18
C ASP A 170 9.43 1.75 -5.75
N PRO A 171 8.92 2.86 -5.21
CA PRO A 171 7.52 2.98 -4.83
C PRO A 171 6.62 2.93 -6.07
N ASP A 172 5.77 1.91 -6.11
CA ASP A 172 4.75 1.69 -7.14
C ASP A 172 3.36 2.04 -6.62
N ASN A 173 2.57 2.69 -7.47
CA ASN A 173 1.17 3.02 -7.15
C ASN A 173 0.31 1.85 -7.58
N ILE A 174 -0.29 1.20 -6.60
CA ILE A 174 -1.08 -0.01 -6.76
C ILE A 174 -2.52 0.27 -6.37
N ALA A 175 -3.43 0.01 -7.31
CA ALA A 175 -4.85 0.14 -7.07
C ALA A 175 -5.44 -1.16 -6.50
N PHE A 176 -6.39 -1.00 -5.59
CA PHE A 176 -7.18 -2.08 -5.01
C PHE A 176 -8.67 -1.80 -5.20
N ALA A 177 -9.46 -2.86 -5.34
CA ALA A 177 -10.91 -2.80 -5.33
C ALA A 177 -11.48 -3.84 -4.36
N TYR A 178 -12.56 -3.49 -3.67
CA TYR A 178 -13.27 -4.39 -2.78
C TYR A 178 -14.30 -5.20 -3.57
N GLU A 179 -14.04 -6.49 -3.76
CA GLU A 179 -14.91 -7.38 -4.53
C GLU A 179 -15.26 -8.64 -3.72
N ASN A 180 -16.56 -8.96 -3.65
CA ASN A 180 -17.06 -10.18 -3.01
C ASN A 180 -16.59 -10.36 -1.54
N GLY A 181 -16.49 -9.25 -0.80
CA GLY A 181 -16.11 -9.28 0.61
C GLY A 181 -14.60 -9.30 0.87
N GLN A 182 -13.77 -9.07 -0.15
CA GLN A 182 -12.31 -9.05 -0.03
C GLN A 182 -11.70 -7.96 -0.92
N TRP A 183 -10.69 -7.26 -0.40
CA TRP A 183 -9.83 -6.37 -1.19
C TRP A 183 -8.98 -7.17 -2.18
N LYS A 184 -8.93 -6.70 -3.42
CA LYS A 184 -8.19 -7.33 -4.51
C LYS A 184 -7.34 -6.31 -5.24
N TRP A 185 -6.15 -6.73 -5.64
CA TRP A 185 -5.25 -5.92 -6.45
C TRP A 185 -5.87 -5.81 -7.85
N CYS A 186 -6.11 -4.57 -8.28
CA CYS A 186 -6.72 -4.19 -9.55
C CYS A 186 -5.76 -3.25 -10.32
N GLU A 187 -5.92 -3.17 -11.64
CA GLU A 187 -5.37 -2.04 -12.41
C GLU A 187 -6.58 -1.14 -12.72
N LEU A 188 -6.62 0.06 -12.14
CA LEU A 188 -7.70 1.05 -12.31
C LEU A 188 -7.23 2.23 -13.15
#